data_AF-S1P295-F1
#
_entry.id   AF-S1P295-F1
#
_cell.length_a   1.000
_cell.length_b   1.000
_cell.length_c   1.000
_cell.angle_alpha   90.00
_cell.angle_beta   90.00
_cell.angle_gamma   90.00
#
_symmetry.space_group_name_H-M   'P 1'
#
loop_
_entity.id
_entity.type
_entity.pdbx_description
1 polymer ?
#
loop_
_entity_poly.entity_id
_entity_poly.type
_entity_poly.pdbx_seq_one_letter_code
_entity_poly.pdbx_strand_id
1 'polypeptide(L)'
;MIEKFYTILTFCGVWLLYIFPLYQGALELTEPNRLLKKFQKTGDHYPKISPWYWLIPPLKIQKEKNRGIKILRHNIKNEKEMDRLYRYFNKAVAWYYIAIAGVLNGIVATHEFFTVFFQNKYFLGMISVDILLIIAGFYHVHYRLKNTRKKRLMKKIFTNDKYRDF
;
A
#
# COMPACT_ATOMS: atom_id res chain seq x y z
N MET A 1 13.90 32.64 -7.66
CA MET A 1 14.60 31.35 -7.94
C MET A 1 14.61 30.43 -6.74
N ILE A 2 14.97 30.92 -5.55
CA ILE A 2 15.02 30.13 -4.31
C ILE A 2 13.65 29.52 -3.95
N GLU A 3 12.57 30.31 -4.01
CA GLU A 3 11.21 29.82 -3.75
C GLU A 3 10.82 28.64 -4.65
N LYS A 4 11.01 28.78 -5.96
CA LYS A 4 10.78 27.70 -6.95
C LYS A 4 11.53 26.41 -6.60
N PHE A 5 12.77 26.53 -6.14
CA PHE A 5 13.58 25.39 -5.73
C PHE A 5 13.00 24.70 -4.48
N TYR A 6 12.63 25.46 -3.46
CA TYR A 6 11.99 24.90 -2.26
C TYR A 6 10.66 24.24 -2.59
N THR A 7 9.84 24.83 -3.46
CA THR A 7 8.58 24.22 -3.90
C THR A 7 8.80 22.88 -4.60
N ILE A 8 9.84 22.74 -5.43
CA ILE A 8 10.20 21.45 -6.06
C ILE A 8 10.60 20.42 -4.99
N LEU A 9 11.44 20.82 -4.02
CA LEU A 9 11.86 19.92 -2.96
C LEU A 9 10.70 19.47 -2.06
N THR A 10 9.81 20.40 -1.69
CA THR A 10 8.61 20.12 -0.91
C THR A 10 7.69 19.18 -1.68
N PHE A 11 7.42 19.47 -2.95
CA PHE A 11 6.60 18.62 -3.82
C PHE A 11 7.15 17.19 -3.87
N CYS A 12 8.43 17.03 -4.19
CA CYS A 12 9.08 15.72 -4.21
C CYS A 12 9.05 15.04 -2.84
N GLY A 13 9.45 15.74 -1.78
CA GLY A 13 9.54 15.19 -0.43
C GLY A 13 8.20 14.67 0.09
N VAL A 14 7.14 15.47 -0.09
CA VAL A 14 5.80 15.11 0.35
C VAL A 14 5.23 13.93 -0.43
N TRP A 15 5.41 13.88 -1.75
CA TRP A 15 4.97 12.72 -2.53
C TRP A 15 5.74 11.44 -2.19
N LEU A 16 7.02 11.54 -1.78
CA LEU A 16 7.76 10.40 -1.25
C LEU A 16 7.22 9.93 0.11
N LEU A 17 6.71 10.84 0.96
CA LEU A 17 6.00 10.52 2.21
C LEU A 17 4.65 9.81 1.98
N TYR A 18 4.13 9.81 0.76
CA TYR A 18 3.03 8.91 0.38
C TYR A 18 3.57 7.53 -0.07
N ILE A 19 4.47 7.52 -1.05
CA ILE A 19 4.88 6.30 -1.75
C ILE A 19 5.57 5.31 -0.81
N PHE A 20 6.48 5.76 0.04
CA PHE A 20 7.27 4.87 0.90
C PHE A 20 6.49 4.31 2.08
N PRO A 21 5.68 5.07 2.83
CA PRO A 21 4.80 4.51 3.83
C PRO A 21 3.79 3.52 3.25
N LEU A 22 3.24 3.79 2.06
CA LEU A 22 2.39 2.82 1.36
C LEU A 22 3.15 1.53 1.04
N TYR A 23 4.38 1.66 0.53
CA TYR A 23 5.25 0.51 0.29
C TYR A 23 5.57 -0.27 1.56
N GLN A 24 5.86 0.42 2.66
CA GLN A 24 6.24 -0.17 3.94
C GLN A 24 5.07 -0.94 4.57
N GLY A 25 3.88 -0.33 4.61
CA GLY A 25 2.68 -1.02 5.08
C GLY A 25 2.37 -2.26 4.22
N ALA A 26 2.54 -2.16 2.91
CA ALA A 26 2.34 -3.29 2.01
C ALA A 26 3.43 -4.37 2.16
N LEU A 27 4.68 -3.99 2.44
CA LEU A 27 5.77 -4.93 2.75
C LEU A 27 5.44 -5.74 4.01
N GLU A 28 5.07 -5.08 5.09
CA GLU A 28 4.66 -5.75 6.33
C GLU A 28 3.49 -6.71 6.05
N LEU A 29 2.51 -6.29 5.24
CA LEU A 29 1.39 -7.14 4.79
C LEU A 29 1.78 -8.35 3.92
N THR A 30 2.97 -8.32 3.31
CA THR A 30 3.48 -9.44 2.48
C THR A 30 4.48 -10.33 3.21
N GLU A 31 4.94 -9.95 4.41
CA GLU A 31 5.85 -10.77 5.18
C GLU A 31 5.24 -12.17 5.42
N PRO A 32 6.03 -13.26 5.28
CA PRO A 32 5.53 -14.62 5.44
C PRO A 32 5.00 -14.90 6.85
N ASN A 33 3.73 -14.58 7.10
CA ASN A 33 3.05 -14.93 8.35
C ASN A 33 2.31 -16.27 8.14
N ARG A 34 2.73 -17.30 8.86
CA ARG A 34 2.09 -18.64 8.80
C ARG A 34 0.58 -18.56 9.08
N LEU A 35 0.14 -17.60 9.91
CA LEU A 35 -1.28 -17.40 10.21
C LEU A 35 -2.05 -16.87 8.99
N LEU A 36 -1.51 -15.90 8.24
CA LEU A 36 -2.12 -15.39 7.01
C LEU A 36 -2.29 -16.45 5.93
N LYS A 37 -1.32 -17.35 5.80
CA LYS A 37 -1.44 -18.49 4.87
C LYS A 37 -2.57 -19.44 5.28
N LYS A 38 -2.79 -19.67 6.58
CA LYS A 38 -3.95 -20.44 7.07
C LYS A 38 -5.25 -19.69 6.77
N PHE A 39 -5.31 -18.39 7.04
CA PHE A 39 -6.48 -17.56 6.75
C PHE A 39 -6.85 -17.54 5.26
N GLN A 40 -5.88 -17.44 4.35
CA GLN A 40 -6.12 -17.47 2.91
C GLN A 40 -6.75 -18.80 2.47
N LYS A 41 -6.19 -19.94 2.91
CA LYS A 41 -6.72 -21.28 2.58
C LYS A 41 -8.14 -21.49 3.10
N THR A 42 -8.41 -21.05 4.33
CA THR A 42 -9.75 -21.19 4.93
C THR A 42 -10.75 -20.18 4.36
N GLY A 43 -10.28 -19.00 3.94
CA GLY A 43 -11.11 -17.95 3.36
C GLY A 43 -11.80 -18.35 2.06
N ASP A 44 -11.21 -19.28 1.30
CA ASP A 44 -11.81 -19.86 0.10
C ASP A 44 -13.08 -20.68 0.38
N HIS A 45 -13.26 -21.14 1.62
CA HIS A 45 -14.43 -21.91 2.05
C HIS A 45 -15.61 -21.01 2.48
N TYR A 46 -15.39 -19.70 2.62
CA TYR A 46 -16.43 -18.73 2.98
C TYR A 46 -16.88 -17.95 1.73
N PRO A 47 -18.18 -17.93 1.40
CA PRO A 47 -18.69 -17.25 0.21
C PRO A 47 -18.30 -15.78 0.20
N LYS A 48 -17.82 -15.30 -0.95
CA LYS A 48 -17.49 -13.88 -1.15
C LYS A 48 -18.75 -13.05 -1.10
N ILE A 49 -18.64 -11.85 -0.54
CA ILE A 49 -19.78 -10.92 -0.49
C ILE A 49 -19.98 -10.29 -1.85
N SER A 50 -21.23 -10.28 -2.29
CA SER A 50 -21.59 -9.74 -3.60
C SER A 50 -21.12 -8.29 -3.78
N PRO A 51 -20.51 -7.93 -4.92
CA PRO A 51 -20.16 -6.55 -5.24
C PRO A 51 -21.37 -5.60 -5.22
N TRP A 52 -22.58 -6.11 -5.45
CA TRP A 52 -23.84 -5.33 -5.43
C TRP A 52 -24.12 -4.64 -4.09
N TYR A 53 -23.55 -5.14 -2.98
CA TYR A 53 -23.64 -4.44 -1.69
C TYR A 53 -22.93 -3.08 -1.68
N TRP A 54 -22.16 -2.73 -2.73
CA TRP A 54 -21.57 -1.40 -2.86
C TRP A 54 -22.58 -0.28 -3.10
N LEU A 55 -23.81 -0.63 -3.48
CA LEU A 55 -24.93 0.33 -3.52
C LEU A 55 -25.18 0.96 -2.13
N ILE A 56 -24.83 0.23 -1.05
CA ILE A 56 -24.88 0.72 0.33
C ILE A 56 -23.54 0.38 1.02
N PRO A 57 -22.52 1.26 0.89
CA PRO A 57 -21.16 0.98 1.37
C PRO A 57 -21.07 0.52 2.84
N PRO A 58 -21.83 1.10 3.80
CA PRO A 58 -21.82 0.63 5.18
C PRO A 58 -22.19 -0.85 5.33
N LEU A 59 -23.18 -1.33 4.56
CA LEU A 59 -23.62 -2.72 4.61
C LEU A 59 -22.56 -3.68 4.08
N LYS A 60 -21.87 -3.33 2.99
CA LYS A 60 -20.78 -4.17 2.47
C LYS A 60 -19.65 -4.28 3.47
N ILE A 61 -19.24 -3.15 4.08
CA ILE A 61 -18.18 -3.12 5.09
C ILE A 61 -18.55 -4.00 6.29
N GLN A 62 -19.77 -3.89 6.80
CA GLN A 62 -20.24 -4.71 7.90
C GLN A 62 -20.26 -6.21 7.56
N LYS A 63 -20.73 -6.58 6.36
CA LYS A 63 -20.74 -7.98 5.92
C LYS A 63 -19.31 -8.54 5.79
N GLU A 64 -18.39 -7.79 5.19
CA GLU A 64 -16.99 -8.25 5.04
C GLU A 64 -16.29 -8.37 6.39
N LYS A 65 -16.56 -7.43 7.32
CA LYS A 65 -16.10 -7.53 8.70
C LYS A 65 -16.60 -8.82 9.37
N ASN A 66 -17.90 -9.12 9.25
CA ASN A 66 -18.48 -10.33 9.83
C ASN A 66 -17.89 -11.61 9.22
N ARG A 67 -17.66 -11.63 7.89
CA ARG A 67 -16.98 -12.73 7.19
C ARG A 67 -15.55 -12.90 7.70
N GLY A 68 -14.80 -11.81 7.82
CA GLY A 68 -13.45 -11.80 8.38
C GLY A 68 -13.40 -12.37 9.79
N ILE A 69 -14.32 -11.96 10.67
CA ILE A 69 -14.43 -12.48 12.05
C ILE A 69 -14.70 -13.99 12.07
N LYS A 70 -15.58 -14.50 11.19
CA LYS A 70 -15.85 -15.94 11.09
C LYS A 70 -14.61 -16.73 10.67
N ILE A 71 -13.89 -16.24 9.66
CA ILE A 71 -12.62 -16.83 9.20
C ILE A 71 -11.58 -16.79 10.33
N LEU A 72 -11.49 -15.68 11.08
CA LEU A 72 -10.57 -15.53 12.21
C LEU A 72 -10.85 -16.56 13.31
N ARG A 73 -12.10 -16.67 13.74
CA ARG A 73 -12.53 -17.65 14.77
C ARG A 73 -12.22 -19.08 14.38
N HIS A 74 -12.31 -19.43 13.09
CA HIS A 74 -12.03 -20.79 12.63
C HIS A 74 -10.53 -21.16 12.66
N ASN A 75 -9.63 -20.17 12.56
CA ASN A 75 -8.19 -20.42 12.37
C ASN A 75 -7.34 -20.10 13.61
N ILE A 76 -7.81 -19.21 14.49
CA ILE A 76 -7.09 -18.81 15.71
C ILE A 76 -7.42 -19.79 16.82
N LYS A 77 -6.40 -20.47 17.34
CA LYS A 77 -6.57 -21.50 18.38
C LYS A 77 -6.25 -21.01 19.79
N ASN A 78 -5.51 -19.90 19.92
CA ASN A 78 -5.12 -19.35 21.22
C ASN A 78 -4.92 -17.83 21.17
N GLU A 79 -4.84 -17.22 22.35
CA GLU A 79 -4.65 -15.77 22.51
C GLU A 79 -3.31 -15.28 21.93
N LYS A 80 -2.25 -16.10 21.99
CA LYS A 80 -0.93 -15.75 21.43
C LYS A 80 -0.98 -15.57 19.90
N GLU A 81 -1.77 -16.37 19.20
CA GLU A 81 -2.00 -16.22 17.75
C GLU A 81 -2.82 -14.96 17.44
N MET A 82 -3.84 -14.66 18.26
CA MET A 82 -4.62 -13.43 18.13
C MET A 82 -3.75 -12.19 18.33
N ASP A 83 -2.95 -12.15 19.39
CA ASP A 83 -2.06 -11.04 19.73
C ASP A 83 -0.98 -10.80 18.65
N ARG A 84 -0.43 -11.87 18.07
CA ARG A 84 0.47 -11.77 16.91
C ARG A 84 -0.21 -11.15 15.70
N LEU A 85 -1.44 -11.54 15.42
CA LEU A 85 -2.21 -10.99 14.29
C LEU A 85 -2.63 -9.55 14.54
N TYR A 86 -3.00 -9.21 15.77
CA TYR A 86 -3.33 -7.86 16.18
C TYR A 86 -2.13 -6.91 16.00
N ARG A 87 -0.95 -7.28 16.51
CA ARG A 87 0.29 -6.52 16.27
C ARG A 87 0.59 -6.36 14.78
N TYR A 88 0.37 -7.41 14.01
CA TYR A 88 0.61 -7.39 12.56
C TYR A 88 -0.28 -6.35 11.86
N PHE A 89 -1.59 -6.37 12.12
CA PHE A 89 -2.50 -5.38 11.56
C PHE A 89 -2.20 -3.97 12.05
N ASN A 90 -1.90 -3.78 13.34
CA ASN A 90 -1.61 -2.46 13.88
C ASN A 90 -0.42 -1.78 13.19
N LYS A 91 0.65 -2.54 12.86
CA LYS A 91 1.78 -1.96 12.13
C LYS A 91 1.40 -1.56 10.70
N ALA A 92 0.72 -2.44 9.98
CA ALA A 92 0.25 -2.15 8.62
C ALA A 92 -0.72 -0.96 8.57
N VAL A 93 -1.63 -0.87 9.56
CA VAL A 93 -2.57 0.23 9.71
C VAL A 93 -1.86 1.55 10.02
N ALA A 94 -0.83 1.54 10.87
CA ALA A 94 -0.05 2.74 11.16
C ALA A 94 0.58 3.32 9.89
N TRP A 95 1.24 2.47 9.07
CA TRP A 95 1.81 2.90 7.80
C TRP A 95 0.76 3.38 6.79
N TYR A 96 -0.41 2.74 6.77
CA TYR A 96 -1.51 3.15 5.93
C TYR A 96 -2.01 4.57 6.27
N TYR A 97 -2.17 4.89 7.56
CA TYR A 97 -2.55 6.24 7.99
C TYR A 97 -1.48 7.30 7.62
N ILE A 98 -0.20 6.96 7.76
CA ILE A 98 0.90 7.85 7.33
C ILE A 98 0.82 8.07 5.81
N ALA A 99 0.55 7.04 5.03
CA ALA A 99 0.40 7.17 3.57
C ALA A 99 -0.79 8.08 3.20
N ILE A 100 -1.92 7.97 3.90
CA ILE A 100 -3.07 8.88 3.71
C ILE A 100 -2.67 10.32 4.00
N ALA A 101 -1.99 10.57 5.13
CA ALA A 101 -1.48 11.89 5.46
C ALA A 101 -0.53 12.42 4.37
N GLY A 102 0.32 11.54 3.82
CA GLY A 102 1.17 11.84 2.67
C GLY A 102 0.39 12.25 1.42
N VAL A 103 -0.73 11.59 1.09
CA VAL A 103 -1.60 11.99 -0.04
C VAL A 103 -2.22 13.36 0.20
N LEU A 104 -2.77 13.60 1.40
CA LEU A 104 -3.41 14.88 1.74
C LEU A 104 -2.40 16.03 1.65
N ASN A 105 -1.21 15.86 2.22
CA ASN A 105 -0.14 16.83 2.09
C ASN A 105 0.33 16.94 0.63
N GLY A 106 0.35 15.84 -0.13
CA GLY A 106 0.76 15.80 -1.53
C GLY A 106 -0.12 16.69 -2.40
N ILE A 107 -1.44 16.65 -2.20
CA ILE A 107 -2.41 17.53 -2.87
C ILE A 107 -2.11 19.01 -2.58
N VAL A 108 -1.81 19.34 -1.32
CA VAL A 108 -1.42 20.71 -0.93
C VAL A 108 -0.10 21.12 -1.62
N ALA A 109 0.90 20.24 -1.63
CA ALA A 109 2.17 20.50 -2.28
C ALA A 109 2.04 20.64 -3.80
N THR A 110 1.15 19.88 -4.45
CA THR A 110 0.81 20.06 -5.88
C THR A 110 0.14 21.42 -6.10
N HIS A 111 -0.78 21.84 -5.23
CA HIS A 111 -1.38 23.17 -5.33
C HIS A 111 -0.34 24.29 -5.22
N GLU A 112 0.57 24.22 -4.25
CA GLU A 112 1.68 25.18 -4.11
C GLU A 112 2.58 25.19 -5.36
N PHE A 113 2.90 24.00 -5.90
CA PHE A 113 3.65 23.86 -7.14
C PHE A 113 2.93 24.55 -8.32
N PHE A 114 1.63 24.32 -8.48
CA PHE A 114 0.86 24.96 -9.54
C PHE A 114 0.69 26.47 -9.35
N THR A 115 0.66 26.95 -8.11
CA THR A 115 0.60 28.38 -7.79
C THR A 115 1.88 29.07 -8.24
N VAL A 116 3.04 28.53 -7.84
CA VAL A 116 4.36 29.13 -8.10
C VAL A 116 4.78 29.07 -9.57
N PHE A 117 4.40 28.01 -10.30
CA PHE A 117 4.84 27.80 -11.68
C PHE A 117 3.80 28.19 -12.74
N PHE A 118 2.50 28.08 -12.42
CA PHE A 118 1.43 28.24 -13.40
C PHE A 118 0.34 29.25 -12.99
N GLN A 119 0.51 29.95 -11.87
CA GLN A 119 -0.44 30.96 -11.37
C GLN A 119 -1.88 30.43 -11.26
N ASN A 120 -2.05 29.13 -10.95
CA ASN A 120 -3.33 28.46 -10.77
C ASN A 120 -4.31 28.50 -11.96
N LYS A 121 -3.82 28.78 -13.18
CA LYS A 121 -4.68 28.76 -14.39
C LYS A 121 -5.16 27.36 -14.79
N TYR A 122 -4.50 26.30 -14.32
CA TYR A 122 -4.73 24.91 -14.74
C TYR A 122 -5.26 24.02 -13.61
N PHE A 123 -6.44 24.33 -13.07
CA PHE A 123 -7.06 23.53 -12.00
C PHE A 123 -7.24 22.04 -12.36
N LEU A 124 -7.71 21.75 -13.58
CA LEU A 124 -7.84 20.36 -14.06
C LEU A 124 -6.49 19.66 -14.22
N GLY A 125 -5.44 20.42 -14.57
CA GLY A 125 -4.07 19.91 -14.67
C GLY A 125 -3.54 19.47 -13.31
N MET A 126 -3.80 20.25 -12.26
CA MET A 126 -3.44 19.92 -10.88
C MET A 126 -4.08 18.61 -10.43
N ILE A 127 -5.39 18.46 -10.58
CA ILE A 127 -6.12 17.23 -10.24
C ILE A 127 -5.57 16.03 -11.03
N SER A 128 -5.26 16.24 -12.31
CA SER A 128 -4.69 15.18 -13.15
C SER A 128 -3.32 14.73 -12.63
N VAL A 129 -2.47 15.65 -12.19
CA VAL A 129 -1.16 15.34 -11.58
C VAL A 129 -1.34 14.55 -10.28
N ASP A 130 -2.25 14.96 -9.39
CA ASP A 130 -2.51 14.24 -8.14
C ASP A 130 -2.97 12.80 -8.40
N ILE A 131 -3.93 12.62 -9.31
CA ILE A 131 -4.43 11.29 -9.70
C ILE A 131 -3.29 10.45 -10.29
N LEU A 132 -2.48 11.02 -11.19
CA LEU A 132 -1.35 10.32 -11.80
C LEU A 132 -0.32 9.88 -10.74
N LEU A 133 -0.01 10.73 -9.76
CA LEU A 133 0.95 10.41 -8.70
C LEU A 133 0.42 9.35 -7.73
N ILE A 134 -0.88 9.41 -7.39
CA ILE A 134 -1.54 8.37 -6.59
C ILE A 134 -1.45 7.02 -7.31
N ILE A 135 -1.83 6.97 -8.59
CA ILE A 135 -1.78 5.75 -9.41
C ILE A 135 -0.35 5.25 -9.56
N ALA A 136 0.60 6.15 -9.85
CA ALA A 136 2.02 5.81 -9.99
C ALA A 136 2.59 5.22 -8.69
N GLY A 137 2.21 5.78 -7.53
CA GLY A 137 2.56 5.24 -6.22
C GLY A 137 2.01 3.82 -6.01
N PHE A 138 0.73 3.60 -6.28
CA PHE A 138 0.13 2.25 -6.21
C PHE A 138 0.83 1.25 -7.14
N TYR A 139 1.09 1.65 -8.39
CA TYR A 139 1.76 0.81 -9.37
C TYR A 139 3.21 0.51 -8.95
N HIS A 140 3.93 1.50 -8.43
CA HIS A 140 5.28 1.33 -7.91
C HIS A 140 5.33 0.30 -6.78
N VAL A 141 4.41 0.40 -5.81
CA VAL A 141 4.28 -0.56 -4.71
C VAL A 141 3.98 -1.97 -5.24
N HIS A 142 3.00 -2.09 -6.14
CA HIS A 142 2.64 -3.38 -6.73
C HIS A 142 3.82 -4.02 -7.49
N TYR A 143 4.53 -3.22 -8.29
CA TYR A 143 5.72 -3.67 -9.03
C TYR A 143 6.83 -4.16 -8.09
N ARG A 144 7.07 -3.44 -6.99
CA ARG A 144 8.12 -3.77 -6.00
C ARG A 144 7.81 -5.05 -5.24
N LEU A 145 6.54 -5.31 -4.91
CA LEU A 145 6.11 -6.50 -4.17
C LEU A 145 5.99 -7.75 -5.05
N LYS A 146 5.93 -7.59 -6.39
CA LYS A 146 5.78 -8.73 -7.29
C LYS A 146 6.97 -9.69 -7.17
N ASN A 147 6.66 -10.95 -6.83
CA ASN A 147 7.61 -12.04 -6.62
C ASN A 147 8.55 -12.30 -7.83
N THR A 148 8.20 -11.79 -9.01
CA THR A 148 9.05 -11.78 -10.22
C THR A 148 10.38 -11.06 -9.99
N ARG A 149 10.43 -9.98 -9.18
CA ARG A 149 11.69 -9.31 -8.84
C ARG A 149 12.57 -10.19 -7.95
N LYS A 150 11.98 -10.83 -6.94
CA LYS A 150 12.69 -11.80 -6.09
C LYS A 150 13.28 -12.94 -6.94
N LYS A 151 12.49 -13.52 -7.85
CA LYS A 151 12.96 -14.56 -8.78
C LYS A 151 14.07 -14.07 -9.72
N ARG A 152 13.98 -12.84 -10.24
CA ARG A 152 15.02 -12.22 -11.10
C ARG A 152 16.32 -11.94 -10.33
N LEU A 153 16.22 -11.44 -9.09
CA LEU A 153 17.38 -11.21 -8.21
C LEU A 153 18.04 -12.52 -7.80
N MET A 154 17.24 -13.52 -7.38
CA MET A 154 17.75 -14.85 -7.08
C MET A 154 18.40 -15.48 -8.31
N LYS A 155 17.80 -15.36 -9.51
CA LYS A 155 18.44 -15.82 -10.74
C LYS A 155 19.77 -15.10 -10.98
N LYS A 156 19.85 -13.77 -10.85
CA LYS A 156 21.13 -13.05 -11.03
C LYS A 156 22.21 -13.44 -10.02
N ILE A 157 21.85 -13.67 -8.75
CA ILE A 157 22.80 -14.03 -7.69
C ILE A 157 23.26 -15.49 -7.86
N PHE A 158 22.32 -16.43 -7.97
CA PHE A 158 22.61 -17.87 -7.97
C PHE A 158 22.91 -18.47 -9.35
N THR A 159 22.68 -17.75 -10.45
CA THR A 159 23.18 -18.18 -11.79
C THR A 159 24.64 -17.75 -12.01
N ASN A 160 25.16 -16.83 -11.18
CA ASN A 160 26.56 -16.39 -11.25
C ASN A 160 27.53 -17.27 -10.45
N ASP A 161 27.04 -18.21 -9.63
CA ASP A 161 27.86 -19.20 -8.91
C ASP A 161 28.38 -20.33 -9.81
N LYS A 162 28.15 -20.27 -11.14
CA LYS A 162 28.69 -21.26 -12.09
C LYS A 162 30.18 -21.04 -12.45
N TYR A 163 30.87 -20.09 -11.81
CA TYR A 163 32.30 -19.79 -12.00
C TYR A 163 33.03 -19.60 -10.65
N ARG A 164 32.78 -20.48 -9.67
CA ARG A 164 33.50 -20.48 -8.39
C ARG A 164 34.35 -21.73 -8.13
N ASP A 165 34.56 -22.54 -9.17
CA ASP A 165 35.52 -23.66 -9.14
C ASP A 165 36.41 -23.60 -10.40
N PHE A 166 37.40 -22.71 -10.39
CA PHE A 166 38.65 -22.82 -11.14
C PHE A 166 39.76 -22.09 -10.37
#